data_AF-A0A315CIB8-F1
#
_entry.id   AF-A0A315CIB8-F1
#
_cell.length_a   1.000
_cell.length_b   1.000
_cell.length_c   1.000
_cell.angle_alpha   90.00
_cell.angle_beta   90.00
_cell.angle_gamma   90.00
#
_symmetry.space_group_name_H-M   'P 1'
#
loop_
_entity.id
_entity.type
_entity.pdbx_description
1 polymer ?
#
loop_
_entity_poly.entity_id
_entity_poly.type
_entity_poly.pdbx_seq_one_letter_code
_entity_poly.pdbx_strand_id
1 'polypeptide(L)'
;MKKLAVLAFALALGGCATQRFDVQSTGAQTPAYDEAQTFFVGGIGQSQEVDAAKVCGGVKNVQRVETQLTPGNVGLGLLTMGIYSPRQIRVYCTR
;
A
#
# COMPACT_ATOMS: atom_id res chain seq x y z
N MET A 1 -33.76 1.69 11.73
CA MET A 1 -33.46 1.17 10.38
C MET A 1 -32.46 2.06 9.62
N LYS A 2 -32.81 3.27 9.15
CA LYS A 2 -31.89 4.14 8.37
C LYS A 2 -30.56 4.46 9.07
N LYS A 3 -30.56 4.75 10.38
CA LYS A 3 -29.34 5.08 11.14
C LYS A 3 -28.37 3.89 11.27
N LEU A 4 -28.90 2.66 11.34
CA LEU A 4 -28.10 1.43 11.39
C LEU A 4 -27.44 1.16 10.03
N ALA A 5 -28.14 1.42 8.93
CA ALA A 5 -27.59 1.27 7.59
C ALA A 5 -26.45 2.26 7.31
N VAL A 6 -26.59 3.53 7.73
CA VAL A 6 -25.53 4.54 7.60
C VAL A 6 -24.29 4.18 8.43
N LEU A 7 -24.50 3.69 9.66
CA LEU A 7 -23.40 3.26 10.54
C LEU A 7 -22.66 2.04 9.95
N ALA A 8 -23.39 1.05 9.45
CA ALA A 8 -22.81 -0.13 8.80
C ALA A 8 -22.02 0.24 7.54
N PHE A 9 -22.52 1.19 6.75
CA PHE A 9 -21.82 1.69 5.57
C PHE A 9 -20.53 2.43 5.94
N ALA A 10 -20.56 3.28 6.96
CA ALA A 10 -19.36 3.97 7.45
C ALA A 10 -18.29 2.99 7.97
N LEU A 11 -18.71 1.93 8.67
CA LEU A 11 -17.81 0.86 9.15
C LEU A 11 -17.21 0.05 8.00
N ALA A 12 -17.98 -0.22 6.94
CA ALA A 12 -17.49 -0.96 5.77
C ALA A 12 -16.40 -0.20 4.98
N LEU A 13 -16.39 1.13 5.05
CA LEU A 13 -15.37 1.97 4.41
C LEU A 13 -14.06 2.08 5.21
N GLY A 14 -14.04 1.63 6.46
CA GLY A 14 -12.92 1.79 7.40
C GLY A 14 -11.80 0.73 7.33
N GLY A 15 -11.69 -0.04 6.25
CA GLY A 15 -10.69 -1.09 6.12
C GLY A 15 -9.30 -0.54 5.77
N CYS A 16 -8.34 -0.64 6.69
CA CYS A 16 -6.92 -0.41 6.38
C CYS A 16 -6.33 -1.66 5.70
N ALA A 17 -6.12 -1.61 4.38
CA ALA A 17 -5.42 -2.67 3.66
C ALA A 17 -3.91 -2.36 3.63
N THR A 18 -3.17 -2.91 4.58
CA THR A 18 -1.70 -2.92 4.59
C THR A 18 -1.20 -4.34 4.45
N GLN A 19 -0.41 -4.60 3.42
CA GLN A 19 0.33 -5.84 3.22
C GLN A 19 1.78 -5.58 3.52
N ARG A 20 2.38 -6.37 4.40
CA ARG A 20 3.72 -6.11 4.90
C ARG A 20 4.50 -7.40 5.02
N PHE A 21 5.73 -7.36 4.54
CA PHE A 21 6.70 -8.44 4.64
C PHE A 21 7.91 -7.92 5.40
N ASP A 22 8.04 -8.34 6.66
CA ASP A 22 9.24 -8.11 7.46
C ASP A 22 10.26 -9.20 7.12
N VAL A 23 11.32 -8.82 6.39
CA VAL A 23 12.44 -9.72 6.04
C VAL A 23 13.42 -9.82 7.21
N GLN A 24 13.56 -8.73 7.99
CA GLN A 24 14.42 -8.67 9.16
C GLN A 24 13.70 -7.96 10.32
N SER A 25 13.89 -8.47 11.54
CA SER A 25 13.26 -7.97 12.76
C SER A 25 14.07 -6.84 13.40
N THR A 26 14.42 -5.80 12.63
CA THR A 26 15.11 -4.60 13.13
C THR A 26 14.13 -3.43 13.29
N GLY A 27 14.47 -2.49 14.18
CA GLY A 27 13.60 -1.40 14.62
C GLY A 27 13.10 -0.48 13.49
N ALA A 28 12.06 0.31 13.78
CA ALA A 28 11.40 1.17 12.80
C ALA A 28 12.39 2.13 12.12
N GLN A 29 12.53 1.98 10.80
CA GLN A 29 13.28 2.90 9.93
C GLN A 29 12.30 3.72 9.09
N THR A 30 12.72 4.90 8.63
CA THR A 30 12.03 5.60 7.55
C THR A 30 12.16 4.80 6.24
N PRO A 31 11.14 4.78 5.38
CA PRO A 31 11.26 4.10 4.09
C PRO A 31 12.38 4.75 3.27
N ALA A 32 13.22 3.91 2.64
CA ALA A 32 14.24 4.35 1.69
C ALA A 32 13.65 4.61 0.29
N TYR A 33 12.49 4.02 0.02
CA TYR A 33 11.69 4.22 -1.19
C TYR A 33 10.22 4.25 -0.78
N ASP A 34 9.47 5.24 -1.26
CA ASP A 34 8.05 5.45 -0.95
C ASP A 34 7.36 6.08 -2.16
N GLU A 35 6.68 5.27 -2.96
CA GLU A 35 6.04 5.72 -4.20
C GLU A 35 4.63 5.14 -4.36
N ALA A 36 3.78 5.88 -5.07
CA ALA A 36 2.46 5.42 -5.46
C ALA A 36 2.54 4.67 -6.79
N GLN A 37 2.21 3.39 -6.79
CA GLN A 37 2.06 2.58 -7.99
C GLN A 37 0.68 2.80 -8.59
N THR A 38 0.66 3.19 -9.86
CA THR A 38 -0.57 3.35 -10.63
C THR A 38 -1.13 1.99 -11.03
N PHE A 39 -2.41 1.80 -10.71
CA PHE A 39 -3.22 0.70 -11.22
C PHE A 39 -4.56 1.25 -11.68
N PHE A 40 -5.14 0.59 -12.69
CA PHE A 40 -6.48 0.86 -13.17
C PHE A 40 -7.39 -0.32 -12.92
N VAL A 41 -8.66 -0.04 -12.60
CA VAL A 41 -9.70 -1.05 -12.39
C VAL A 41 -9.24 -2.14 -11.43
N GLY A 42 -8.66 -1.74 -10.29
CA GLY A 42 -8.15 -2.66 -9.27
C GLY A 42 -6.84 -3.38 -9.61
N GLY A 43 -6.25 -3.13 -10.79
CA GLY A 43 -5.02 -3.76 -11.26
C GLY A 43 -5.23 -5.06 -12.05
N ILE A 44 -6.42 -5.29 -12.62
CA ILE A 44 -6.70 -6.50 -13.41
C ILE A 44 -5.72 -6.61 -14.58
N GLY A 45 -4.89 -7.65 -14.58
CA GLY A 45 -3.87 -7.89 -15.60
C GLY A 45 -2.67 -6.93 -15.54
N GLN A 46 -2.51 -6.16 -14.45
CA GLN A 46 -1.42 -5.21 -14.27
C GLN A 46 -0.49 -5.64 -13.14
N SER A 47 0.82 -5.47 -13.35
CA SER A 47 1.83 -5.69 -12.34
C SER A 47 2.82 -4.52 -12.34
N GLN A 48 3.28 -4.16 -11.14
CA GLN A 48 4.34 -3.18 -10.95
C GLN A 48 5.34 -3.79 -9.98
N GLU A 49 6.61 -3.74 -10.33
CA GLU A 49 7.67 -4.39 -9.57
C GLU A 49 8.70 -3.39 -9.11
N VAL A 50 9.19 -3.58 -7.89
CA VAL A 50 10.28 -2.81 -7.32
C VAL A 50 11.31 -3.80 -6.81
N ASP A 51 12.52 -3.72 -7.36
CA ASP A 51 13.65 -4.51 -6.88
C ASP A 51 14.16 -3.90 -5.56
N ALA A 52 13.66 -4.45 -4.44
CA ALA A 52 14.05 -4.01 -3.11
C ALA A 52 15.55 -4.22 -2.83
N ALA A 53 16.18 -5.23 -3.43
CA ALA A 53 17.62 -5.46 -3.27
C ALA A 53 18.40 -4.36 -3.98
N LYS A 54 17.98 -3.94 -5.18
CA LYS A 54 18.57 -2.80 -5.87
C LYS A 54 18.40 -1.51 -5.09
N VAL A 55 17.22 -1.26 -4.52
CA VAL A 55 16.95 -0.09 -3.66
C VAL A 55 17.86 -0.08 -2.43
N CYS A 56 18.05 -1.24 -1.77
CA CYS A 56 18.84 -1.35 -0.55
C CYS A 56 20.33 -1.68 -0.77
N GLY A 57 20.80 -1.78 -2.02
CA GLY A 57 22.18 -2.16 -2.34
C GLY A 57 22.54 -3.61 -2.00
N GLY A 58 21.55 -4.49 -1.88
CA GLY A 58 21.72 -5.93 -1.66
C GLY A 58 20.55 -6.57 -0.92
N VAL A 59 20.32 -7.86 -1.18
CA VAL A 59 19.24 -8.64 -0.53
C VAL A 59 19.34 -8.67 1.00
N LYS A 60 20.57 -8.67 1.53
CA LYS A 60 20.83 -8.68 2.99
C LYS A 60 20.47 -7.36 3.67
N ASN A 61 20.28 -6.29 2.90
CA ASN A 61 19.98 -4.97 3.43
C ASN A 61 18.47 -4.69 3.40
N VAL A 62 17.66 -5.57 2.79
CA VAL A 62 16.21 -5.41 2.75
C VAL A 62 15.66 -5.75 4.14
N GLN A 63 15.10 -4.74 4.81
CA GLN A 63 14.46 -4.92 6.10
C GLN A 63 13.00 -5.35 5.92
N ARG A 64 12.29 -4.63 5.05
CA ARG A 64 10.85 -4.75 4.90
C ARG A 64 10.38 -4.21 3.56
N VAL A 65 9.35 -4.86 3.02
CA VAL A 65 8.56 -4.33 1.91
C VAL A 65 7.11 -4.22 2.37
N GLU A 66 6.49 -3.08 2.12
CA GLU A 66 5.12 -2.78 2.52
C GLU A 66 4.35 -2.23 1.33
N THR A 67 3.12 -2.70 1.16
CA THR A 67 2.14 -2.12 0.23
C THR A 67 0.93 -1.67 1.04
N GLN A 68 0.50 -0.42 0.87
CA GLN A 68 -0.59 0.17 1.63
C GLN A 68 -1.61 0.84 0.70
N LEU A 69 -2.89 0.60 0.97
CA LEU A 69 -3.96 1.43 0.45
C LEU A 69 -4.17 2.62 1.39
N THR A 70 -3.57 3.77 1.07
CA THR A 70 -3.67 4.98 1.91
C THR A 70 -5.05 5.62 1.79
N PRO A 71 -5.47 6.46 2.75
CA PRO A 71 -6.72 7.21 2.63
C PRO A 71 -6.81 8.05 1.34
N GLY A 72 -5.69 8.62 0.88
CA GLY A 72 -5.62 9.33 -0.41
C GLY A 72 -5.88 8.41 -1.60
N ASN A 73 -5.31 7.19 -1.59
CA ASN A 73 -5.55 6.19 -2.62
C ASN A 73 -7.01 5.74 -2.65
N VAL A 74 -7.62 5.51 -1.48
CA VAL A 74 -9.05 5.20 -1.35
C VAL A 74 -9.90 6.34 -1.91
N GLY A 75 -9.60 7.59 -1.52
CA GLY A 75 -10.31 8.77 -2.01
C GLY A 75 -10.25 8.91 -3.53
N LEU A 76 -9.08 8.72 -4.13
CA LEU A 76 -8.91 8.72 -5.59
C LEU A 76 -9.67 7.59 -6.27
N GLY A 77 -9.66 6.39 -5.68
CA GLY A 77 -10.50 5.27 -6.12
C GLY A 77 -11.99 5.64 -6.12
N LEU A 78 -12.50 6.22 -5.04
CA LEU A 78 -13.90 6.62 -4.95
C LEU A 78 -14.26 7.73 -5.95
N LEU A 79 -13.42 8.77 -6.06
CA LEU A 79 -13.63 9.88 -6.98
C LEU A 79 -13.65 9.44 -8.45
N THR A 80 -12.86 8.42 -8.79
CA THR A 80 -12.80 7.87 -10.14
C THR A 80 -13.70 6.65 -10.34
N MET A 81 -14.60 6.36 -9.39
CA MET A 81 -15.49 5.19 -9.43
C MET A 81 -14.75 3.86 -9.64
N GLY A 82 -13.56 3.73 -9.05
CA GLY A 82 -12.70 2.56 -9.12
C GLY A 82 -11.83 2.47 -10.37
N ILE A 83 -11.91 3.43 -11.30
CA ILE A 83 -11.11 3.43 -12.52
C ILE A 83 -9.63 3.62 -12.19
N TYR A 84 -9.28 4.59 -11.33
CA TYR A 84 -7.91 4.82 -10.88
C TYR A 84 -7.75 4.36 -9.44
N SER A 85 -7.01 3.28 -9.23
CA SER A 85 -6.90 2.58 -7.95
C SER A 85 -5.44 2.44 -7.51
N PRO A 86 -4.73 3.56 -7.23
CA PRO A 86 -3.31 3.52 -6.89
C PRO A 86 -3.05 2.77 -5.57
N ARG A 87 -1.83 2.24 -5.41
CA ARG A 87 -1.36 1.61 -4.17
C ARG A 87 -0.02 2.20 -3.77
N GLN A 88 0.21 2.44 -2.49
CA GLN A 88 1.50 2.92 -2.00
C GLN A 88 2.42 1.73 -1.79
N ILE A 89 3.66 1.79 -2.27
CA ILE A 89 4.71 0.82 -1.98
C ILE A 89 5.84 1.49 -1.21
N ARG A 90 6.36 0.79 -0.21
CA ARG A 90 7.47 1.23 0.63
C ARG A 90 8.52 0.15 0.77
N VAL A 91 9.78 0.53 0.62
CA VAL A 91 10.93 -0.34 0.90
C VAL A 91 11.74 0.27 2.04
N TYR A 92 12.06 -0.56 3.02
CA TYR A 92 12.87 -0.20 4.17
C TYR A 92 14.18 -0.98 4.12
N CYS A 93 15.28 -0.30 4.40
CA CYS A 93 16.62 -0.89 4.39
C CYS A 93 17.24 -0.84 5.79
N THR A 94 18.10 -1.82 6.13
CA THR A 94 18.67 -1.97 7.48
C THR A 94 19.81 -1.00 7.82
N ARG A 95 20.30 -0.23 6.83
CA ARG A 95 21.56 0.55 6.85
C ARG A 95 22.82 -0.28 7.06
#